data_AF-A0A947B6V1-F1
#
_entry.id   AF-A0A947B6V1-F1
#
_cell.length_a   1.000
_cell.length_b   1.000
_cell.length_c   1.000
_cell.angle_alpha   90.00
_cell.angle_beta   90.00
_cell.angle_gamma   90.00
#
_symmetry.space_group_name_H-M   'P 1'
#
loop_
_entity.id
_entity.type
_entity.pdbx_description
1 polymer ?
#
loop_
_entity_poly.entity_id
_entity_poly.type
_entity_poly.pdbx_seq_one_letter_code
_entity_poly.pdbx_strand_id
1 'polypeptide(L)'
;MSGSLSAKELLGWSVGRIGRHLIVALCLACAGVPAFAGPPEVPPPEYQPMQFVDDEGCLFVRADVSGWTVWVQHLDAARQPVCDRVPTSLTLPDRAPEASAVDAV
;
A
#
# COMPACT_ATOMS: atom_id res chain seq x y z
N MET A 1 22.82 -67.92 -25.13
CA MET A 1 23.74 -67.08 -24.33
C MET A 1 22.91 -65.96 -23.72
N SER A 2 22.54 -66.11 -22.45
CA SER A 2 21.75 -65.14 -21.68
C SER A 2 22.61 -63.92 -21.36
N GLY A 3 22.21 -62.74 -21.85
CA GLY A 3 22.76 -61.47 -21.39
C GLY A 3 21.93 -60.95 -20.22
N SER A 4 22.46 -61.00 -19.00
CA SER A 4 21.85 -60.35 -17.84
C SER A 4 22.02 -58.84 -17.96
N LEU A 5 20.93 -58.11 -18.16
CA LEU A 5 20.93 -56.65 -18.01
C LEU A 5 21.06 -56.32 -16.52
N SER A 6 22.12 -55.57 -16.18
CA SER A 6 22.55 -55.28 -14.81
C SER A 6 21.64 -54.23 -14.15
N ALA A 7 21.32 -54.45 -12.87
CA ALA A 7 20.43 -53.62 -12.02
C ALA A 7 20.89 -52.16 -11.79
N LYS A 8 21.96 -51.71 -12.44
CA LYS A 8 22.56 -50.37 -12.29
C LYS A 8 21.84 -49.30 -13.11
N GLU A 9 21.01 -49.67 -14.09
CA GLU A 9 20.29 -48.71 -14.95
C GLU A 9 18.90 -48.29 -14.42
N LEU A 10 18.43 -48.86 -13.31
CA LEU A 10 17.10 -48.56 -12.76
C LEU A 10 17.07 -47.43 -11.71
N LEU A 11 18.24 -46.91 -11.30
CA LEU A 11 18.35 -45.89 -10.25
C LEU A 11 18.70 -44.48 -10.79
N GLY A 12 18.87 -44.31 -12.11
CA GLY A 12 19.26 -43.04 -12.73
C GLY A 12 18.12 -42.10 -13.12
N TRP A 13 16.86 -42.55 -13.10
CA TRP A 13 15.71 -41.75 -13.59
C TRP A 13 14.81 -41.12 -12.52
N SER A 14 14.93 -41.53 -11.25
CA SER A 14 14.05 -41.00 -10.19
C SER A 14 14.50 -39.66 -9.59
N VAL A 15 15.76 -39.25 -9.78
CA VAL A 15 16.30 -37.98 -9.20
C VAL A 15 16.11 -36.77 -10.12
N GLY A 16 15.81 -36.96 -11.41
CA GLY A 16 15.72 -35.86 -12.38
C GLY A 16 14.36 -35.14 -12.46
N ARG A 17 13.26 -35.80 -12.05
CA ARG A 17 11.91 -35.24 -12.18
C ARG A 17 11.46 -34.51 -10.91
N ILE A 18 11.78 -35.04 -9.73
CA ILE A 18 11.33 -34.51 -8.45
C ILE A 18 12.09 -33.22 -8.07
N GLY A 19 13.40 -33.15 -8.36
CA GLY A 19 14.23 -31.96 -8.05
C GLY A 19 13.84 -30.70 -8.84
N ARG A 20 13.33 -30.85 -10.07
CA ARG A 20 12.92 -29.71 -10.91
C ARG A 20 11.60 -29.08 -10.46
N HIS A 21 10.71 -29.84 -9.83
CA HIS A 21 9.42 -29.31 -9.35
C HIS A 21 9.52 -28.66 -7.96
N LEU A 22 10.51 -29.05 -7.14
CA LEU A 22 10.75 -28.41 -5.83
C LEU A 22 11.26 -26.97 -5.94
N ILE A 23 12.04 -26.65 -6.98
CA ILE A 23 12.62 -25.30 -7.17
C ILE A 23 11.55 -24.29 -7.64
N VAL A 24 10.55 -24.70 -8.42
CA VAL A 24 9.48 -23.80 -8.91
C VAL A 24 8.50 -23.42 -7.81
N ALA A 25 8.21 -24.32 -6.85
CA ALA A 25 7.29 -24.04 -5.75
C ALA A 25 7.82 -23.01 -4.74
N LEU A 26 9.15 -22.87 -4.60
CA LEU A 26 9.77 -21.99 -3.61
C LEU A 26 9.64 -20.49 -3.95
N CYS A 27 9.50 -20.13 -5.23
CA CYS A 27 9.39 -18.71 -5.64
C CYS A 27 8.02 -18.08 -5.35
N LEU A 28 6.97 -18.86 -5.08
CA LEU A 28 5.60 -18.32 -4.94
C LEU A 28 5.31 -17.68 -3.56
N ALA A 29 6.22 -17.75 -2.60
CA ALA A 29 5.97 -17.34 -1.21
C ALA A 29 6.29 -15.87 -0.88
N CYS A 30 6.81 -15.06 -1.81
CA CYS A 30 7.31 -13.70 -1.52
C CYS A 30 6.47 -12.53 -2.08
N ALA A 31 5.26 -12.77 -2.59
CA ALA A 31 4.46 -11.70 -3.20
C ALA A 31 3.55 -10.98 -2.18
N GLY A 32 4.15 -10.15 -1.32
CA GLY A 32 3.42 -9.21 -0.46
C GLY A 32 3.87 -7.78 -0.75
N VAL A 33 3.22 -7.12 -1.72
CA VAL A 33 3.40 -5.67 -1.93
C VAL A 33 2.28 -4.99 -1.13
N PRO A 34 2.57 -4.22 -0.06
CA PRO A 34 1.53 -3.39 0.53
C PRO A 34 1.09 -2.39 -0.54
N ALA A 35 -0.18 -2.45 -0.92
CA ALA A 35 -0.75 -1.41 -1.77
C ALA A 35 -0.59 -0.08 -1.03
N PHE A 36 -0.10 0.97 -1.72
CA PHE A 36 -0.20 2.33 -1.21
C PHE A 36 -1.68 2.69 -1.17
N ALA A 37 -2.33 2.42 -0.04
CA ALA A 37 -3.68 2.88 0.21
C ALA A 37 -3.59 4.36 0.61
N GLY A 38 -4.33 5.21 -0.09
CA GLY A 38 -4.66 6.53 0.43
C GLY A 38 -5.55 6.41 1.67
N PRO A 39 -5.86 7.52 2.35
CA PRO A 39 -6.75 7.49 3.50
C PRO A 39 -8.13 6.95 3.08
N PRO A 40 -8.85 6.26 3.99
CA PRO A 40 -10.22 5.80 3.74
C PRO A 40 -11.15 6.97 3.38
N GLU A 41 -10.96 8.09 4.05
CA GLU A 41 -11.64 9.36 3.77
C GLU A 41 -10.64 10.36 3.20
N VAL A 42 -10.86 10.80 1.96
CA VAL A 42 -9.96 11.75 1.30
C VAL A 42 -10.37 13.17 1.69
N PRO A 43 -9.46 14.01 2.21
CA PRO A 43 -9.75 15.41 2.50
C PRO A 43 -10.30 16.15 1.29
N PRO A 44 -11.25 17.08 1.49
CA PRO A 44 -11.81 17.86 0.40
C PRO A 44 -10.74 18.76 -0.24
N PRO A 45 -10.90 19.21 -1.50
CA PRO A 45 -9.89 20.02 -2.21
C PRO A 45 -9.49 21.32 -1.49
N GLU A 46 -10.41 21.90 -0.74
CA GLU A 46 -10.21 23.09 0.10
C GLU A 46 -9.45 22.82 1.40
N TYR A 47 -9.13 21.56 1.70
CA TYR A 47 -8.26 21.21 2.81
C TYR A 47 -6.82 21.68 2.52
N GLN A 48 -6.43 22.76 3.19
CA GLN A 48 -5.14 23.43 2.99
C GLN A 48 -3.96 22.77 3.72
N PRO A 49 -4.11 22.17 4.92
CA PRO A 49 -2.96 21.60 5.62
C PRO A 49 -2.28 20.47 4.84
N MET A 50 -0.95 20.35 5.00
CA MET A 50 -0.14 19.32 4.34
C MET A 50 -0.30 17.92 4.95
N GLN A 51 -0.88 17.83 6.14
CA GLN A 51 -1.06 16.60 6.89
C GLN A 51 -2.53 16.40 7.18
N PHE A 52 -2.99 15.15 7.14
CA PHE A 52 -4.35 14.76 7.48
C PHE A 52 -4.29 13.52 8.36
N VAL A 53 -5.15 13.46 9.37
CA VAL A 53 -5.33 12.28 10.22
C VAL A 53 -6.74 11.78 10.01
N ASP A 54 -6.87 10.54 9.55
CA ASP A 54 -8.16 9.90 9.36
C ASP A 54 -8.86 9.58 10.71
N ASP A 55 -10.06 9.01 10.62
CA ASP A 55 -10.85 8.59 11.78
C ASP A 55 -10.24 7.41 12.57
N GLU A 56 -9.36 6.62 11.95
CA GLU A 56 -8.56 5.58 12.60
C GLU A 56 -7.33 6.13 13.33
N GLY A 57 -7.03 7.42 13.16
CA GLY A 57 -5.91 8.09 13.82
C GLY A 57 -4.56 7.95 13.08
N CYS A 58 -4.58 7.53 11.83
CA CYS A 58 -3.41 7.34 10.98
C CYS A 58 -3.07 8.59 10.17
N LEU A 59 -1.77 8.92 10.12
CA LEU A 59 -1.26 10.15 9.51
C LEU A 59 -0.96 9.98 8.02
N PHE A 60 -1.51 10.89 7.22
CA PHE A 60 -1.27 11.01 5.79
C PHE A 60 -0.65 12.36 5.46
N VAL A 61 0.18 12.40 4.42
CA VAL A 61 0.83 13.61 3.92
C VAL A 61 0.39 13.86 2.49
N ARG A 62 0.10 15.13 2.19
CA ARG A 62 -0.25 15.61 0.86
C ARG A 62 0.98 15.60 -0.04
N ALA A 63 0.83 15.05 -1.24
CA ALA A 63 1.80 15.14 -2.31
C ALA A 63 1.11 15.51 -3.62
N ASP A 64 1.82 16.20 -4.50
CA ASP A 64 1.35 16.51 -5.84
C ASP A 64 2.14 15.68 -6.86
N VAL A 65 1.44 14.86 -7.61
CA VAL A 65 2.01 13.97 -8.62
C VAL A 65 1.35 14.30 -9.96
N SER A 66 2.12 14.84 -10.89
CA SER A 66 1.64 15.18 -12.24
C SER A 66 0.41 16.09 -12.26
N GLY A 67 0.34 17.04 -11.31
CA GLY A 67 -0.80 17.97 -11.17
C GLY A 67 -2.00 17.41 -10.41
N TRP A 68 -1.91 16.18 -9.88
CA TRP A 68 -2.94 15.58 -9.04
C TRP A 68 -2.49 15.57 -7.59
N THR A 69 -3.37 16.01 -6.69
CA THR A 69 -3.15 15.84 -5.25
C THR A 69 -3.42 14.39 -4.87
N VAL A 70 -2.44 13.76 -4.22
CA VAL A 70 -2.52 12.42 -3.65
C VAL A 70 -2.15 12.48 -2.16
N TRP A 71 -2.75 11.61 -1.37
CA TRP A 71 -2.45 11.47 0.04
C TRP A 71 -1.70 10.18 0.26
N VAL A 72 -0.48 10.28 0.78
CA VAL A 72 0.39 9.14 1.03
C VAL A 72 0.45 8.83 2.52
N GLN A 73 0.37 7.55 2.88
CA GLN A 73 0.53 7.09 4.26
C GLN A 73 1.91 7.50 4.78
N HIS A 74 1.95 8.20 5.91
CA HIS A 74 3.20 8.47 6.61
C HIS A 74 3.65 7.19 7.34
N LEU A 75 4.90 6.79 7.09
CA LEU A 75 5.52 5.63 7.72
C LEU A 75 6.68 6.06 8.62
N ASP A 76 6.90 5.33 9.70
CA ASP A 76 8.06 5.50 10.57
C ASP A 76 9.35 4.92 9.94
N ALA A 77 10.46 4.97 10.68
CA ALA A 77 11.74 4.41 10.23
C ALA A 77 11.71 2.87 10.05
N ALA A 78 10.78 2.17 10.71
CA ALA A 78 10.54 0.73 10.57
C ALA A 78 9.51 0.42 9.46
N ARG A 79 9.09 1.44 8.69
CA ARG A 79 8.08 1.34 7.62
C ARG A 79 6.70 0.92 8.13
N GLN A 80 6.36 1.26 9.37
CA GLN A 80 5.02 1.06 9.93
C GLN A 80 4.18 2.33 9.80
N PRO A 81 2.85 2.23 9.57
CA PRO A 81 1.96 3.38 9.59
C PRO A 81 2.09 4.16 10.90
N VAL A 82 2.20 5.48 10.76
CA VAL A 82 2.22 6.37 11.93
C VAL A 82 0.79 6.69 12.32
N CYS A 83 0.29 6.00 13.37
CA CYS A 83 -1.06 6.17 13.89
C CYS A 83 -1.07 6.72 15.33
N ASP A 84 -2.17 6.52 16.05
CA ASP A 84 -2.44 7.05 17.39
C ASP A 84 -2.45 8.60 17.46
N ARG A 85 -2.85 9.24 16.36
CA ARG A 85 -2.99 10.70 16.27
C ARG A 85 -4.44 11.10 16.48
N VAL A 86 -4.63 12.34 16.95
CA VAL A 86 -5.97 12.93 17.08
C VAL A 86 -6.57 13.09 15.68
N PRO A 87 -7.74 12.51 15.37
CA PRO A 87 -8.38 12.64 14.07
C PRO A 87 -8.60 14.09 13.68
N THR A 88 -8.48 14.37 12.38
CA THR A 88 -8.74 15.71 11.86
C THR A 88 -10.24 15.91 11.68
N SER A 89 -10.78 16.98 12.26
CA SER A 89 -12.16 17.37 11.99
C SER A 89 -12.25 18.06 10.62
N LEU A 90 -12.92 17.41 9.67
CA LEU A 90 -13.19 17.97 8.33
C LEU A 90 -14.44 18.83 8.27
N THR A 91 -14.95 19.30 9.43
CA THR A 91 -16.08 20.22 9.44
C THR A 91 -15.66 21.53 8.78
N LEU A 92 -16.15 21.76 7.57
CA LEU A 92 -16.05 23.05 6.92
C LEU A 92 -16.70 24.10 7.83
N PRO A 93 -16.05 25.24 8.11
CA PRO A 93 -16.74 26.34 8.77
C PRO A 93 -17.97 26.68 7.90
N ASP A 94 -19.16 26.67 8.51
CA ASP A 94 -20.35 27.22 7.87
C ASP A 94 -19.94 28.60 7.36
N ARG A 95 -20.04 28.81 6.04
CA ARG A 95 -19.64 30.08 5.44
C ARG A 95 -20.58 31.12 6.05
N ALA A 96 -20.14 31.80 7.10
CA ALA A 96 -20.81 32.97 7.63
C ALA A 96 -21.10 33.85 6.41
N PRO A 97 -22.36 34.23 6.14
CA PRO A 97 -22.68 34.94 4.93
C PRO A 97 -21.80 36.17 4.91
N GLU A 98 -21.05 36.33 3.82
CA GLU A 98 -20.30 37.54 3.48
C GLU A 98 -21.34 38.63 3.21
N ALA A 99 -21.99 39.06 4.29
CA ALA A 99 -23.05 40.04 4.28
C ALA A 99 -22.41 41.41 4.51
N SER A 100 -22.47 42.21 3.45
CA SER A 100 -22.64 43.65 3.52
C SER A 100 -21.37 44.46 3.85
N ALA A 101 -20.42 44.45 2.91
CA ALA A 101 -19.50 45.57 2.74
C ALA A 101 -19.40 46.00 1.26
N VAL A 102 -20.56 46.09 0.61
CA VAL A 102 -20.77 46.92 -0.59
C VAL A 102 -22.08 47.65 -0.35
N ASP A 103 -22.08 48.96 -0.58
CA ASP A 103 -23.20 49.91 -0.47
C ASP A 103 -23.34 50.71 0.85
N ALA A 104 -22.51 51.73 1.00
CA ALA A 104 -22.96 53.10 1.30
C ALA A 104 -21.83 54.10 1.00
N VAL A 105 -21.61 54.35 -0.29
CA VAL A 105 -21.07 55.62 -0.82
C VAL A 105 -22.22 56.59 -0.97
#